data_AF-A0A438WIX1-F1
#
_entry.id   AF-A0A438WIX1-F1
#
_cell.length_a   1.000
_cell.length_b   1.000
_cell.length_c   1.000
_cell.angle_alpha   90.00
_cell.angle_beta   90.00
_cell.angle_gamma   90.00
#
_symmetry.space_group_name_H-M   'P 1'
#
loop_
_entity.id
_entity.type
_entity.pdbx_description
1 polymer ?
#
loop_
_entity_poly.entity_id
_entity_poly.type
_entity_poly.pdbx_seq_one_letter_code
_entity_poly.pdbx_strand_id
1 'polypeptide(L)'
;NTFLNAFNFCGMILFYFIKSVFNPKRFCITPLLYHINESGFKVLPVSILTVFIVGFAVALQGALQLQDMGAPLMSVEMTAKLALREIGPFILTLVVAGRSASSFTAQIGVMKITEELDAMKTMGFNPFEFLVLPRVLALVIVLPLLVFIADAFAILGGMFAIKYQLDLGFPSYIDRFHDTVGW
;
A
#
# COMPACT_ATOMS: atom_id res chain seq x y z
N ASN A 1 30.30 -4.97 2.02
CA ASN A 1 29.83 -5.05 0.61
C ASN A 1 28.31 -4.93 0.45
N THR A 2 27.47 -5.59 1.25
CA THR A 2 26.00 -5.55 1.09
C THR A 2 25.38 -4.14 1.24
N PHE A 3 25.77 -3.37 2.25
CA PHE A 3 25.28 -1.99 2.44
C PHE A 3 25.65 -1.06 1.28
N LEU A 4 26.86 -1.20 0.73
CA LEU A 4 27.32 -0.43 -0.42
C LEU A 4 26.50 -0.73 -1.68
N ASN A 5 26.12 -2.00 -1.89
CA ASN A 5 25.28 -2.41 -3.00
C ASN A 5 23.85 -1.85 -2.88
N ALA A 6 23.28 -1.83 -1.68
CA ALA A 6 21.98 -1.21 -1.43
C ALA A 6 22.02 0.31 -1.71
N PHE A 7 23.07 0.99 -1.26
CA PHE A 7 23.26 2.41 -1.53
C PHE A 7 23.42 2.70 -3.03
N ASN A 8 24.20 1.88 -3.74
CA ASN A 8 24.35 1.97 -5.19
C ASN A 8 23.00 1.75 -5.92
N PHE A 9 22.23 0.74 -5.51
CA PHE A 9 20.90 0.49 -6.08
C PHE A 9 19.95 1.68 -5.91
N CYS A 10 19.86 2.25 -4.71
CA CYS A 10 19.09 3.47 -4.47
C CYS A 10 19.59 4.64 -5.33
N GLY A 11 20.92 4.82 -5.42
CA GLY A 11 21.54 5.84 -6.26
C GLY A 11 21.19 5.67 -7.74
N MET A 12 21.18 4.44 -8.25
CA MET A 12 20.75 4.14 -9.62
C MET A 12 19.27 4.45 -9.84
N ILE A 13 18.37 4.05 -8.93
CA ILE A 13 16.94 4.39 -9.03
C ILE A 13 16.77 5.91 -9.17
N LEU A 14 17.43 6.66 -8.30
CA LEU A 14 17.31 8.12 -8.25
C LEU A 14 17.88 8.76 -9.52
N PHE A 15 19.07 8.32 -9.96
CA PHE A 15 19.71 8.80 -11.18
C PHE A 15 18.86 8.52 -12.43
N TYR A 16 18.37 7.29 -12.60
CA TYR A 16 17.54 6.93 -13.76
C TYR A 16 16.18 7.61 -13.69
N PHE A 17 15.59 7.80 -12.50
CA PHE A 17 14.36 8.57 -12.34
C PHE A 17 14.52 10.00 -12.84
N ILE A 18 15.56 10.71 -12.36
CA ILE A 18 15.87 12.08 -12.79
C ILE A 18 16.10 12.13 -14.31
N LYS A 19 16.95 11.24 -14.84
CA LYS A 19 17.26 11.18 -16.27
C LYS A 19 16.01 10.96 -17.13
N SER A 20 15.07 10.16 -16.62
CA SER A 20 13.82 9.82 -17.28
C SER A 20 12.84 10.99 -17.29
N VAL A 21 12.75 11.75 -16.20
CA VAL A 21 11.99 13.02 -16.14
C VAL A 21 12.54 14.04 -17.14
N PHE A 22 13.86 14.14 -17.29
CA PHE A 22 14.49 15.06 -18.25
C PHE A 22 14.45 14.58 -19.70
N ASN A 23 14.18 13.30 -19.98
CA ASN A 23 14.09 12.75 -21.33
C ASN A 23 12.79 11.95 -21.55
N PRO A 24 11.61 12.61 -21.59
CA PRO A 24 10.31 11.96 -21.65
C PRO A 24 10.09 11.12 -22.92
N LYS A 25 10.82 11.38 -24.00
CA LYS A 25 10.72 10.62 -25.27
C LYS A 25 11.24 9.18 -25.18
N ARG A 26 12.01 8.82 -24.14
CA ARG A 26 12.44 7.43 -23.87
C ARG A 26 11.51 6.70 -22.89
N PHE A 27 10.46 7.37 -22.42
CA PHE A 27 9.54 6.78 -21.44
C PHE A 27 8.53 5.85 -22.13
N CYS A 28 8.69 4.54 -21.92
CA CYS A 28 7.68 3.59 -22.32
C CYS A 28 6.52 3.62 -21.31
N ILE A 29 5.44 4.32 -21.66
CA ILE A 29 4.23 4.44 -20.83
C ILE A 29 3.50 3.09 -20.70
N THR A 30 3.60 2.21 -21.71
CA THR A 30 2.91 0.92 -21.74
C THR A 30 3.31 -0.01 -20.58
N PRO A 31 4.61 -0.26 -20.29
CA PRO A 31 5.05 -0.97 -19.08
C PRO A 31 4.58 -0.35 -17.77
N LEU A 32 4.53 0.99 -17.68
CA LEU A 32 4.08 1.69 -16.48
C LEU A 32 2.59 1.40 -16.22
N LEU A 33 1.73 1.56 -17.23
CA LEU A 33 0.29 1.28 -17.11
C LEU A 33 0.01 -0.19 -16.80
N TYR A 34 0.79 -1.11 -17.38
CA TYR A 34 0.71 -2.53 -17.06
C TYR A 34 0.97 -2.77 -15.56
N HIS A 35 2.06 -2.22 -15.01
CA HIS A 35 2.39 -2.39 -13.60
C HIS A 35 1.44 -1.63 -12.66
N ILE A 36 0.87 -0.51 -13.08
CA ILE A 36 -0.21 0.16 -12.33
C ILE A 36 -1.43 -0.76 -12.21
N ASN A 37 -1.82 -1.43 -13.29
CA ASN A 37 -2.94 -2.37 -13.27
C ASN A 37 -2.61 -3.64 -12.44
N GLU A 38 -1.40 -4.17 -12.62
CA GLU A 38 -0.91 -5.37 -11.93
C GLU A 38 -0.80 -5.16 -10.41
N SER A 39 -0.17 -4.07 -9.99
CA SER A 39 0.13 -3.75 -8.59
C SER A 39 -0.96 -2.91 -7.90
N GLY A 40 -1.87 -2.30 -8.66
CA GLY A 40 -3.05 -1.64 -8.11
C GLY A 40 -4.25 -2.58 -8.09
N PHE A 41 -4.90 -2.73 -9.25
CA PHE A 41 -6.19 -3.41 -9.35
C PHE A 41 -6.17 -4.86 -8.87
N LYS A 42 -5.14 -5.64 -9.22
CA LYS A 42 -5.08 -7.04 -8.78
C LYS A 42 -4.71 -7.19 -7.29
N VAL A 43 -4.16 -6.17 -6.63
CA VAL A 43 -3.87 -6.18 -5.18
C VAL A 43 -5.10 -5.83 -4.35
N LEU A 44 -6.02 -5.03 -4.90
CA LEU A 44 -7.18 -4.47 -4.19
C LEU A 44 -8.00 -5.49 -3.40
N PRO A 45 -8.44 -6.65 -3.96
CA PRO A 45 -9.37 -7.52 -3.25
C PRO A 45 -8.78 -8.10 -1.96
N VAL A 46 -7.51 -8.51 -2.01
CA VAL A 46 -6.81 -9.05 -0.84
C VAL A 46 -6.57 -7.94 0.18
N SER A 47 -6.13 -6.76 -0.26
CA SER A 47 -5.81 -5.66 0.64
C SER A 47 -7.03 -5.12 1.37
N ILE A 48 -8.15 -4.95 0.66
CA ILE A 48 -9.42 -4.50 1.22
C ILE A 48 -9.89 -5.47 2.31
N LEU A 49 -9.87 -6.77 2.03
CA LEU A 49 -10.28 -7.79 3.00
C LEU A 49 -9.36 -7.81 4.22
N THR A 50 -8.04 -7.76 4.01
CA THR A 50 -7.08 -7.76 5.13
C THR A 50 -7.25 -6.53 6.01
N VAL A 51 -7.34 -5.33 5.42
CA VAL A 51 -7.46 -4.08 6.18
C VAL A 51 -8.81 -4.01 6.89
N PHE A 52 -9.89 -4.48 6.28
CA PHE A 52 -11.20 -4.58 6.93
C PHE A 52 -11.16 -5.49 8.17
N ILE A 53 -10.61 -6.71 8.03
CA ILE A 53 -10.54 -7.68 9.14
C ILE A 53 -9.67 -7.15 10.27
N VAL A 54 -8.50 -6.55 9.94
CA VAL A 54 -7.61 -5.97 10.95
C VAL A 54 -8.26 -4.77 11.62
N GLY A 55 -8.89 -3.87 10.86
CA GLY A 55 -9.61 -2.72 11.40
C GLY A 55 -10.75 -3.13 12.35
N PHE A 56 -11.51 -4.16 11.98
CA PHE A 56 -12.54 -4.75 12.83
C PHE A 56 -11.95 -5.31 14.14
N ALA A 57 -10.90 -6.12 14.05
CA ALA A 57 -10.28 -6.75 15.21
C ALA A 57 -9.71 -5.71 16.19
N VAL A 58 -9.02 -4.69 15.68
CA VAL A 58 -8.43 -3.62 16.51
C VAL A 58 -9.51 -2.78 17.18
N ALA A 59 -10.57 -2.43 16.45
CA ALA A 59 -11.69 -1.68 17.03
C ALA A 59 -12.43 -2.47 18.12
N LEU A 60 -12.66 -3.76 17.89
CA LEU A 60 -13.31 -4.64 18.88
C LEU A 60 -12.45 -4.74 20.15
N GLN A 61 -11.15 -4.95 19.99
CA GLN A 61 -10.22 -5.06 21.11
C GLN A 61 -10.11 -3.73 21.88
N GLY A 62 -10.07 -2.61 21.18
CA GLY A 62 -10.12 -1.28 21.78
C GLY A 62 -11.41 -1.01 22.54
N ALA A 63 -12.56 -1.39 21.97
CA ALA A 63 -13.85 -1.23 22.61
C ALA A 63 -13.95 -2.00 23.93
N LEU A 64 -13.51 -3.27 23.96
CA LEU A 64 -13.45 -4.09 25.17
C LEU A 64 -12.55 -3.46 26.24
N GLN A 65 -11.36 -3.01 25.85
CA GLN A 65 -10.40 -2.44 26.79
C GLN A 65 -10.89 -1.11 27.40
N LEU A 66 -11.56 -0.27 26.61
CA LEU A 66 -12.13 0.99 27.09
C LEU A 66 -13.43 0.79 27.87
N GLN A 67 -14.15 -0.30 27.62
CA GLN A 67 -15.31 -0.70 28.41
C GLN A 67 -14.91 -1.01 29.86
N ASP A 68 -13.81 -1.74 30.05
CA ASP A 68 -13.26 -2.04 31.39
C ASP A 68 -12.82 -0.77 32.15
N MET A 69 -12.45 0.28 31.41
CA MET A 69 -12.08 1.59 31.97
C MET A 69 -13.28 2.53 32.18
N GLY A 70 -14.50 2.11 31.85
CA GLY A 70 -15.72 2.91 31.98
C GLY A 70 -15.93 3.97 30.89
N ALA A 71 -15.14 3.96 29.81
CA ALA A 71 -15.19 4.95 28.72
C ALA A 71 -15.39 4.30 27.33
N PRO A 72 -16.39 3.43 27.13
CA PRO A 72 -16.54 2.64 25.90
C PRO A 72 -16.75 3.53 24.66
N LEU A 73 -17.31 4.72 24.85
CA LEU A 73 -17.56 5.74 23.83
C LEU A 73 -16.28 6.33 23.20
N MET A 74 -15.15 6.31 23.91
CA MET A 74 -13.87 6.82 23.40
C MET A 74 -13.19 5.83 22.42
N SER A 75 -13.73 4.61 22.29
CA SER A 75 -13.25 3.62 21.30
C SER A 75 -13.42 4.10 19.86
N VAL A 76 -14.48 4.86 19.57
CA VAL A 76 -14.73 5.46 18.25
C VAL A 76 -13.58 6.40 17.86
N GLU A 77 -13.15 7.23 18.80
CA GLU A 77 -12.09 8.22 18.57
C GLU A 77 -10.73 7.55 18.36
N MET A 78 -10.48 6.52 19.16
CA MET A 78 -9.27 5.71 19.09
C MET A 78 -9.18 5.02 17.72
N THR A 79 -10.24 4.33 17.30
CA THR A 79 -10.29 3.65 16.01
C THR A 79 -10.14 4.62 14.85
N ALA A 80 -10.80 5.78 14.89
CA ALA A 80 -10.69 6.79 13.83
C ALA A 80 -9.25 7.30 13.66
N LYS A 81 -8.60 7.69 14.75
CA LYS A 81 -7.21 8.21 14.73
C LYS A 81 -6.21 7.13 14.31
N LEU A 82 -6.34 5.91 14.85
CA LEU A 82 -5.43 4.80 14.54
C LEU A 82 -5.57 4.30 13.10
N ALA A 83 -6.80 4.19 12.61
CA ALA A 83 -7.06 3.73 11.24
C ALA A 83 -6.39 4.65 10.21
N LEU A 84 -6.62 5.97 10.33
CA LEU A 84 -6.13 6.98 9.38
C LEU A 84 -4.62 7.24 9.46
N ARG A 85 -4.02 7.18 10.65
CA ARG A 85 -2.60 7.55 10.83
C ARG A 85 -1.64 6.39 10.74
N GLU A 86 -2.06 5.20 11.14
CA GLU A 86 -1.13 4.10 11.36
C GLU A 86 -1.56 2.83 10.63
N ILE A 87 -2.73 2.30 10.98
CA ILE A 87 -3.09 0.92 10.65
C ILE A 87 -3.42 0.75 9.17
N GLY A 88 -4.19 1.66 8.59
CA GLY A 88 -4.54 1.60 7.17
C GLY A 88 -3.30 1.62 6.26
N PRO A 89 -2.41 2.62 6.38
CA PRO A 89 -1.19 2.70 5.59
C PRO A 89 -0.22 1.55 5.86
N PHE A 90 -0.05 1.15 7.13
CA PHE A 90 0.92 0.14 7.53
C PHE A 90 0.54 -1.25 6.99
N ILE A 91 -0.69 -1.71 7.23
CA ILE A 91 -1.14 -3.03 6.82
C ILE A 91 -1.19 -3.14 5.29
N LEU A 92 -1.68 -2.09 4.62
CA LEU A 92 -1.68 -2.06 3.17
C LEU A 92 -0.25 -2.18 2.60
N THR A 93 0.70 -1.41 3.14
CA THR A 93 2.07 -1.42 2.64
C THR A 93 2.70 -2.79 2.80
N LEU A 94 2.45 -3.49 3.90
CA LEU A 94 2.92 -4.87 4.11
C LEU A 94 2.36 -5.84 3.06
N VAL A 95 1.06 -5.78 2.78
CA VAL A 95 0.41 -6.66 1.78
C VAL A 95 0.93 -6.37 0.39
N VAL A 96 1.00 -5.09 0.00
CA VAL A 96 1.49 -4.66 -1.31
C VAL A 96 2.96 -5.03 -1.49
N ALA A 97 3.80 -4.82 -0.47
CA ALA A 97 5.21 -5.17 -0.50
C ALA A 97 5.41 -6.67 -0.66
N GLY A 98 4.71 -7.51 0.12
CA GLY A 98 4.80 -8.96 0.01
C GLY A 98 4.39 -9.50 -1.37
N ARG A 99 3.23 -9.10 -1.87
CA ARG A 99 2.72 -9.57 -3.17
C ARG A 99 3.56 -9.03 -4.34
N SER A 100 3.87 -7.73 -4.34
CA SER A 100 4.59 -7.09 -5.45
C SER A 100 6.06 -7.49 -5.48
N ALA A 101 6.75 -7.58 -4.33
CA ALA A 101 8.13 -8.03 -4.28
C ALA A 101 8.28 -9.47 -4.78
N SER A 102 7.36 -10.36 -4.39
CA SER A 102 7.38 -11.76 -4.84
C SER A 102 7.13 -11.86 -6.35
N SER A 103 6.13 -11.14 -6.87
CA SER A 103 5.83 -11.11 -8.30
C SER A 103 6.98 -10.53 -9.11
N PHE A 104 7.56 -9.40 -8.69
CA PHE A 104 8.65 -8.75 -9.41
C PHE A 104 9.93 -9.58 -9.40
N THR A 105 10.24 -10.22 -8.26
CA THR A 105 11.40 -11.12 -8.14
C THR A 105 11.20 -12.35 -9.02
N ALA A 106 10.01 -12.95 -9.03
CA ALA A 106 9.70 -14.07 -9.92
C ALA A 106 9.83 -13.68 -11.39
N GLN A 107 9.27 -12.53 -11.79
CA GLN A 107 9.37 -12.04 -13.18
C GLN A 107 10.83 -11.80 -13.60
N ILE A 108 11.63 -11.09 -12.80
CA ILE A 108 13.05 -10.84 -13.13
C ILE A 108 13.85 -12.15 -13.08
N GLY A 109 13.51 -13.05 -12.16
CA GLY A 109 14.12 -14.37 -12.07
C GLY A 109 13.89 -15.19 -13.34
N VAL A 110 12.66 -15.23 -13.85
CA VAL A 110 12.31 -15.87 -15.11
C VAL A 110 13.08 -15.24 -16.27
N MET A 111 13.08 -13.92 -16.39
CA MET A 111 13.81 -13.20 -17.45
C MET A 111 15.33 -13.42 -17.39
N LYS A 112 15.86 -13.74 -16.21
CA LYS A 112 17.28 -14.08 -16.04
C LYS A 112 17.58 -15.50 -16.51
N ILE A 113 16.74 -16.48 -16.19
CA ILE A 113 16.95 -17.87 -16.61
C ILE A 113 16.63 -18.09 -18.09
N THR A 114 15.78 -17.26 -18.70
CA THR A 114 15.49 -17.28 -20.14
C THR A 114 16.44 -16.44 -20.97
N GLU A 115 17.48 -15.87 -20.36
CA GLU A 115 18.50 -15.00 -20.99
C GLU A 115 17.92 -13.71 -21.63
N GLU A 116 16.66 -13.36 -21.38
CA GLU A 116 16.03 -12.12 -21.88
C GLU A 116 16.77 -10.86 -21.41
N LEU A 117 17.28 -10.88 -20.17
CA LEU A 117 18.07 -9.76 -19.63
C LEU A 117 19.37 -9.52 -20.42
N ASP A 118 20.02 -10.58 -20.90
CA ASP A 118 21.26 -10.47 -21.64
C ASP A 118 20.99 -10.15 -23.11
N ALA A 119 19.90 -10.68 -23.68
CA ALA A 119 19.40 -10.27 -24.99
C ALA A 119 19.08 -8.75 -25.04
N MET A 120 18.47 -8.19 -23.99
CA MET A 120 18.23 -6.74 -23.94
C MET A 120 19.54 -5.94 -23.96
N LYS A 121 20.58 -6.41 -23.26
CA LYS A 121 21.89 -5.73 -23.25
C LYS A 121 22.57 -5.81 -24.62
N THR A 122 22.49 -6.95 -25.32
CA THR A 122 23.08 -7.09 -26.67
C THR A 122 22.38 -6.21 -27.70
N MET A 123 21.07 -5.96 -27.51
CA MET A 123 20.30 -4.99 -28.30
C MET A 123 20.60 -3.52 -27.93
N GLY A 124 21.47 -3.26 -26.95
CA GLY A 124 21.85 -1.91 -26.52
C GLY A 124 20.86 -1.23 -25.56
N PHE A 125 19.86 -1.96 -25.06
CA PHE A 125 18.94 -1.45 -24.04
C PHE A 125 19.51 -1.62 -22.64
N ASN A 126 19.21 -0.67 -21.76
CA ASN A 126 19.57 -0.77 -20.35
C ASN A 126 18.44 -1.45 -19.56
N PRO A 127 18.61 -2.68 -19.04
CA PRO A 127 17.54 -3.40 -18.35
C PRO A 127 17.02 -2.65 -17.12
N PHE A 128 17.86 -1.85 -16.46
CA PHE A 128 17.47 -1.10 -15.28
C PHE A 128 16.42 -0.03 -15.60
N GLU A 129 16.62 0.71 -16.69
CA GLU A 129 15.73 1.79 -17.15
C GLU A 129 14.38 1.23 -17.64
N PHE A 130 14.37 0.04 -18.25
CA PHE A 130 13.17 -0.55 -18.83
C PHE A 130 12.39 -1.48 -17.88
N LEU A 131 13.04 -2.11 -16.89
CA LEU A 131 12.39 -3.08 -16.00
C LEU A 131 12.18 -2.55 -14.59
N VAL A 132 13.21 -1.93 -14.00
CA VAL A 132 13.16 -1.51 -12.58
C VAL A 132 12.40 -0.21 -12.43
N LEU A 133 12.72 0.80 -13.26
CA LEU A 133 12.16 2.14 -13.13
C LEU A 133 10.63 2.17 -13.27
N PRO A 134 9.98 1.54 -14.27
CA PRO A 134 8.52 1.59 -14.40
C PRO A 134 7.79 0.92 -13.23
N ARG A 135 8.37 -0.14 -12.63
CA ARG A 135 7.80 -0.85 -11.48
C ARG A 135 7.83 0.01 -10.22
N VAL A 136 8.96 0.66 -9.95
CA VAL A 136 9.10 1.56 -8.81
C VAL A 136 8.13 2.73 -8.95
N LEU A 137 8.03 3.32 -10.14
CA LEU A 137 7.12 4.44 -10.38
C LEU A 137 5.65 4.04 -10.30
N ALA A 138 5.28 2.87 -10.83
CA ALA A 138 3.93 2.35 -10.67
C ALA A 138 3.57 2.21 -9.19
N LEU A 139 4.46 1.69 -8.34
CA LEU A 139 4.22 1.58 -6.90
C LEU A 139 4.07 2.95 -6.22
N VAL A 140 4.95 3.91 -6.54
CA VAL A 140 4.88 5.27 -5.96
C VAL A 140 3.56 5.97 -6.29
N ILE A 141 3.03 5.76 -7.50
CA ILE A 141 1.76 6.36 -7.94
C ILE A 141 0.55 5.64 -7.33
N VAL A 142 0.60 4.31 -7.27
CA VAL A 142 -0.54 3.47 -6.84
C VAL A 142 -0.70 3.45 -5.33
N LEU A 143 0.39 3.46 -4.56
CA LEU A 143 0.33 3.33 -3.10
C LEU A 143 -0.55 4.40 -2.42
N PRO A 144 -0.44 5.70 -2.72
CA PRO A 144 -1.30 6.71 -2.10
C PRO A 144 -2.80 6.47 -2.36
N LEU A 145 -3.15 6.07 -3.59
CA LEU A 145 -4.53 5.74 -3.96
C LEU A 145 -5.04 4.52 -3.21
N LEU A 146 -4.20 3.50 -3.05
CA LEU A 146 -4.54 2.31 -2.28
C LEU A 146 -4.69 2.63 -0.79
N VAL A 147 -3.85 3.51 -0.22
CA VAL A 147 -3.93 3.92 1.20
C VAL A 147 -5.30 4.54 1.48
N PHE A 148 -5.75 5.43 0.62
CA PHE A 148 -7.07 6.04 0.76
C PHE A 148 -8.21 5.02 0.80
N ILE A 149 -8.14 4.00 -0.06
CA ILE A 149 -9.12 2.91 -0.07
C ILE A 149 -9.00 2.06 1.21
N ALA A 150 -7.77 1.73 1.62
CA ALA A 150 -7.50 0.98 2.84
C ALA A 150 -8.09 1.68 4.07
N ASP A 151 -7.86 2.97 4.22
CA ASP A 151 -8.39 3.77 5.33
C ASP A 151 -9.91 3.74 5.39
N ALA A 152 -10.58 3.90 4.25
CA ALA A 152 -12.03 3.79 4.16
C ALA A 152 -12.53 2.42 4.66
N PHE A 153 -11.91 1.33 4.21
CA PHE A 153 -12.30 -0.02 4.64
C PHE A 153 -11.91 -0.34 6.08
N ALA A 154 -10.83 0.24 6.62
CA ALA A 154 -10.46 0.12 8.02
C ALA A 154 -11.53 0.76 8.93
N ILE A 155 -11.99 1.96 8.58
CA ILE A 155 -13.05 2.67 9.30
C ILE A 155 -14.37 1.90 9.22
N LEU A 156 -14.70 1.37 8.04
CA LEU A 156 -15.88 0.51 7.88
C LEU A 156 -15.79 -0.72 8.80
N GLY A 157 -14.66 -1.41 8.84
CA GLY A 157 -14.44 -2.54 9.75
C GLY A 157 -14.62 -2.15 11.21
N GLY A 158 -14.08 -1.00 11.61
CA GLY A 158 -14.22 -0.46 12.96
C GLY A 158 -15.67 -0.12 13.33
N MET A 159 -16.43 0.43 12.39
CA MET A 159 -17.84 0.73 12.59
C MET A 159 -18.68 -0.54 12.83
N PHE A 160 -18.41 -1.63 12.11
CA PHE A 160 -19.08 -2.92 12.36
C PHE A 160 -18.72 -3.50 13.73
N ALA A 161 -17.45 -3.41 14.14
CA ALA A 161 -16.99 -3.91 15.43
C ALA A 161 -17.65 -3.18 16.61
N ILE A 162 -17.69 -1.84 16.57
CA ILE A 162 -18.28 -1.04 17.65
C ILE A 162 -19.79 -1.24 17.72
N LYS A 163 -20.48 -1.36 16.58
CA LYS A 163 -21.89 -1.72 16.57
C LYS A 163 -22.13 -3.07 17.25
N TYR A 164 -21.29 -4.08 16.99
CA TYR A 164 -21.44 -5.39 17.60
C TYR A 164 -21.22 -5.39 19.12
N GLN A 165 -20.28 -4.58 19.62
CA GLN A 165 -19.93 -4.57 21.04
C GLN A 165 -20.77 -3.60 21.89
N LEU A 166 -21.12 -2.42 21.36
CA LEU A 166 -21.81 -1.36 22.09
C LEU A 166 -23.28 -1.15 21.65
N ASP A 167 -23.77 -1.90 20.65
CA ASP A 167 -25.08 -1.69 20.01
C ASP A 167 -25.30 -0.23 19.53
N LEU A 168 -24.21 0.48 19.25
CA LEU A 168 -24.27 1.86 18.73
C LEU A 168 -24.80 1.87 17.30
N GLY A 169 -25.78 2.75 17.05
CA GLY A 169 -26.28 3.01 15.71
C GLY A 169 -25.19 3.59 14.80
N PHE A 170 -25.20 3.19 13.52
CA PHE A 170 -24.29 3.71 12.50
C PHE A 170 -24.25 5.25 12.41
N PRO A 171 -25.37 5.99 12.54
CA PRO A 171 -25.35 7.45 12.51
C PRO A 171 -24.51 8.04 13.66
N SER A 172 -24.65 7.49 14.87
CA SER A 172 -23.92 7.98 16.05
C SER A 172 -22.41 7.72 15.97
N TYR A 173 -21.99 6.67 15.25
CA TYR A 173 -20.58 6.44 14.95
C TYR A 173 -20.03 7.52 14.02
N ILE A 174 -20.79 7.87 12.96
CA ILE A 174 -20.38 8.88 11.97
C ILE A 174 -20.31 10.27 12.60
N ASP A 175 -21.28 10.66 13.42
CA ASP A 175 -21.26 11.96 14.11
C ASP A 175 -20.01 12.09 14.98
N ARG A 176 -19.71 11.07 15.78
CA ARG A 176 -18.51 11.04 16.63
C ARG A 176 -17.21 10.98 15.85
N PHE A 177 -17.21 10.25 14.74
CA PHE A 177 -16.07 10.22 13.82
C PHE A 177 -15.79 11.63 13.28
N HIS A 178 -16.83 12.35 12.87
CA HIS A 178 -16.72 13.71 12.36
C HIS A 178 -16.19 14.68 13.43
N ASP A 179 -16.67 14.58 14.67
CA ASP A 179 -16.17 15.39 15.79
C ASP A 179 -14.70 15.11 16.13
N THR A 180 -14.24 13.88 15.89
CA THR A 180 -12.86 13.47 16.21
C THR A 180 -11.86 13.85 15.12
N VAL A 181 -12.28 13.76 13.85
CA VAL A 181 -11.43 13.94 12.67
C VAL A 181 -11.58 15.36 12.08
N GLY A 182 -12.54 16.15 12.58
CA GLY A 182 -12.67 17.57 12.29
C GLY A 182 -11.39 18.35 12.63
N TRP A 183 -11.03 19.27 11.76
CA TRP A 183 -9.89 20.18 11.92
C TRP A 183 -10.05 21.10 13.13
#